data_AF-A0A7D5L9V4-F1
#
_entry.id   AF-A0A7D5L9V4-F1
#
_cell.length_a   1.000
_cell.length_b   1.000
_cell.length_c   1.000
_cell.angle_alpha   90.00
_cell.angle_beta   90.00
_cell.angle_gamma   90.00
#
_symmetry.space_group_name_H-M   'P 1'
#
loop_
_entity.id
_entity.type
_entity.pdbx_description
1 polymer ?
#
loop_
_entity_poly.entity_id
_entity_poly.type
_entity_poly.pdbx_seq_one_letter_code
_entity_poly.pdbx_strand_id
1 'polypeptide(L)' 'MSTEPCGGCGATVPFAQAVHVVVHTRTEEGVVDHYLCRDCYEGELEPLFG' A
#
# COMPACT_ATOMS: atom_id res chain seq x y z
N MET A 1 -11.05 -9.50 -13.76
CA MET A 1 -10.38 -9.49 -12.44
C MET A 1 -9.88 -8.08 -12.22
N SER A 2 -10.25 -7.43 -11.12
CA SER A 2 -9.84 -6.05 -10.85
C SER A 2 -8.36 -5.97 -10.48
N THR A 3 -7.71 -4.88 -10.83
CA THR A 3 -6.28 -4.66 -10.60
C THR A 3 -6.05 -3.26 -10.03
N GLU A 4 -5.04 -3.13 -9.18
CA GLU A 4 -4.65 -1.84 -8.58
C GLU A 4 -3.19 -1.53 -8.87
N PRO A 5 -2.83 -0.26 -9.07
CA PRO A 5 -1.44 0.16 -9.11
C PRO A 5 -0.82 0.10 -7.71
N CYS A 6 0.37 -0.49 -7.61
CA CYS A 6 1.17 -0.44 -6.39
C CYS A 6 1.69 0.98 -6.16
N GLY A 7 1.39 1.58 -5.02
CA GLY A 7 1.89 2.90 -4.63
C GLY A 7 3.41 2.97 -4.40
N GLY A 8 4.08 1.84 -4.20
CA GLY A 8 5.54 1.76 -4.00
C GLY A 8 6.32 1.64 -5.32
N CYS A 9 6.06 0.59 -6.10
CA CYS A 9 6.81 0.31 -7.33
C CYS A 9 6.07 0.63 -8.64
N GLY A 10 4.81 1.05 -8.58
CA GLY A 10 3.99 1.37 -9.76
C GLY A 10 3.47 0.16 -10.53
N ALA A 11 3.86 -1.07 -10.15
CA ALA A 11 3.38 -2.28 -10.81
C ALA A 11 1.86 -2.46 -10.63
N THR A 12 1.17 -2.86 -11.69
CA THR A 12 -0.25 -3.24 -11.61
C THR A 12 -0.36 -4.66 -11.09
N VAL A 13 -1.07 -4.85 -9.98
CA VAL A 13 -1.26 -6.16 -9.34
C VAL A 13 -2.75 -6.53 -9.27
N PRO A 14 -3.10 -7.82 -9.27
CA PRO A 14 -4.47 -8.24 -8.99
C PRO A 14 -4.92 -7.71 -7.63
N PHE A 15 -6.14 -7.17 -7.54
CA PHE A 15 -6.69 -6.65 -6.27
C PHE A 15 -6.63 -7.69 -5.15
N ALA A 16 -6.86 -8.97 -5.49
CA ALA A 16 -6.78 -10.10 -4.54
C ALA A 16 -5.37 -10.36 -3.97
N GLN A 17 -4.34 -9.72 -4.52
CA GLN A 17 -2.93 -9.83 -4.10
C GLN A 17 -2.37 -8.47 -3.64
N ALA A 18 -3.20 -7.43 -3.59
CA ALA A 18 -2.81 -6.13 -3.08
C ALA A 18 -2.98 -6.07 -1.56
N VAL A 19 -2.09 -5.34 -0.90
CA VAL A 19 -2.18 -4.97 0.51
C VAL A 19 -2.73 -3.55 0.59
N HIS A 20 -3.80 -3.35 1.35
CA HIS A 20 -4.38 -2.03 1.58
C HIS A 20 -3.70 -1.35 2.76
N VAL A 21 -3.15 -0.16 2.54
CA VAL A 21 -2.41 0.61 3.53
C VAL A 21 -3.09 1.94 3.75
N VAL A 22 -3.40 2.22 5.02
CA VAL A 22 -4.01 3.47 5.46
C VAL A 22 -3.06 4.14 6.45
N VAL A 23 -2.61 5.35 6.12
CA VAL A 23 -1.67 6.13 6.95
C VAL A 23 -2.36 7.39 7.46
N HIS A 24 -2.42 7.52 8.78
CA HIS A 24 -2.84 8.76 9.44
C HIS A 24 -1.65 9.70 9.57
N THR A 25 -1.55 10.69 8.69
CA THR A 25 -0.37 11.57 8.57
C THR A 25 -0.28 12.65 9.66
N ARG A 26 -1.36 12.85 10.44
CA ARG A 26 -1.51 13.97 11.40
C ARG A 26 -1.34 15.36 10.75
N THR A 27 -1.51 15.48 9.44
CA THR A 27 -1.58 16.77 8.72
C THR A 27 -3.04 17.14 8.40
N GLU A 28 -3.26 18.35 7.87
CA GLU A 28 -4.59 18.78 7.38
C GLU A 28 -5.09 17.91 6.21
N GLU A 29 -4.17 17.32 5.42
CA GLU A 29 -4.53 16.39 4.33
C GLU A 29 -5.15 15.08 4.86
N GLY A 30 -4.91 14.76 6.14
CA GLY A 30 -5.61 13.72 6.88
C GLY A 30 -5.08 12.31 6.61
N VAL A 31 -5.87 11.51 5.92
CA VAL A 31 -5.61 10.07 5.71
C VAL A 31 -5.13 9.84 4.30
N VAL A 32 -4.01 9.13 4.18
CA VAL A 32 -3.48 8.66 2.90
C VAL A 32 -3.83 7.18 2.74
N ASP A 33 -4.33 6.83 1.56
CA ASP A 33 -4.83 5.49 1.22
C ASP A 33 -4.10 4.98 -0.03
N HIS A 34 -3.46 3.82 0.09
CA HIS A 34 -2.69 3.20 -0.97
C HIS A 34 -2.90 1.69 -1.03
N TYR A 35 -2.81 1.14 -2.24
CA TYR A 35 -2.61 -0.29 -2.45
C TYR A 35 -1.13 -0.58 -2.75
N LEU A 36 -0.57 -1.60 -2.12
CA LEU A 36 0.80 -2.06 -2.37
C LEU A 36 0.80 -3.51 -2.83
N CYS A 37 1.82 -3.90 -3.61
CA CYS A 37 2.13 -5.30 -3.78
C CYS A 37 2.72 -5.86 -2.48
N ARG A 38 2.65 -7.19 -2.31
CA ARG A 38 3.19 -7.88 -1.13
C ARG A 38 4.67 -7.58 -0.90
N ASP A 39 5.48 -7.59 -1.96
CA ASP A 39 6.93 -7.33 -1.87
C ASP A 39 7.23 -5.92 -1.34
N CYS A 40 6.52 -4.88 -1.82
CA CYS A 40 6.69 -3.52 -1.31
C CYS A 40 6.21 -3.39 0.14
N TYR A 41 5.11 -4.05 0.50
CA TYR A 41 4.63 -4.08 1.88
C TYR A 41 5.67 -4.72 2.80
N GLU A 42 6.18 -5.90 2.47
CA GLU A 42 7.15 -6.65 3.29
C GLU A 42 8.52 -5.95 3.36
N GLY A 43 8.96 -5.30 2.29
CA GLY A 43 10.26 -4.64 2.23
C GLY A 43 10.33 -3.30 2.98
N GLU A 44 9.24 -2.54 3.00
CA GLU A 44 9.25 -1.15 3.50
C GLU A 44 8.37 -0.93 4.74
N LEU A 45 7.19 -1.56 4.80
CA LEU A 45 6.17 -1.21 5.79
C LEU A 45 6.00 -2.25 6.90
N GLU A 46 6.06 -3.53 6.58
CA GLU A 46 5.91 -4.62 7.57
C GLU A 46 6.84 -4.46 8.79
N PRO A 47 8.13 -4.07 8.65
CA PRO A 47 9.01 -3.87 9.79
C PRO A 47 8.61 -2.74 10.75
N LEU A 48 7.68 -1.86 10.35
CA LEU A 48 7.20 -0.76 11.20
C LEU A 48 6.03 -1.19 12.11
N PHE A 49 5.38 -2.32 11.80
CA PHE A 49 4.24 -2.84 12.54
C PHE A 49 4.59 -4.10 13.35
N GLY A 50 5.83 -4.59 13.25
CA GLY A 50 6.38 -5.76 13.95
C GLY A 50 7.16 -5.41 15.22
#